data_AF-A5JUN0-F1
#
_entry.id   AF-A5JUN0-F1
#
_cell.length_a   1.000
_cell.length_b   1.000
_cell.length_c   1.000
_cell.angle_alpha   90.00
_cell.angle_beta   90.00
_cell.angle_gamma   90.00
#
_symmetry.space_group_name_H-M   'P 1'
#
loop_
_entity.id
_entity.type
_entity.pdbx_description
1 polymer ?
#
loop_
_entity_poly.entity_id
_entity_poly.type
_entity_poly.pdbx_seq_one_letter_code
_entity_poly.pdbx_strand_id
1 'polypeptide(L)'
;GRRYWEVEVGDKTAWILGACKTSISRKGNMTLSPENGYWVVIMVKENEYQASSVPPTRLLIKEPPKRVGIFVDYRVGSISFYNVTARSHIYTFASCSFS
;
A
#
# COMPACT_ATOMS: atom_id res chain seq x y z
N GLY A 1 -6.13 -14.18 9.71
CA GLY A 1 -7.10 -13.28 10.38
C GLY A 1 -7.28 -12.02 9.56
N ARG A 2 -8.12 -11.09 10.03
CA ARG A 2 -8.32 -9.77 9.39
C ARG A 2 -7.75 -8.68 10.28
N ARG A 3 -7.03 -7.71 9.72
CA ARG A 3 -6.41 -6.60 10.45
C ARG A 3 -6.66 -5.29 9.71
N TYR A 4 -6.85 -4.21 10.45
CA TYR A 4 -7.07 -2.88 9.92
C TYR A 4 -6.34 -1.85 10.77
N TRP A 5 -5.76 -0.83 10.13
CA TRP A 5 -5.26 0.36 10.79
C TRP A 5 -5.35 1.54 9.83
N GLU A 6 -5.27 2.74 10.40
CA GLU A 6 -5.26 3.99 9.64
C GLU A 6 -4.01 4.79 9.94
N VAL A 7 -3.56 5.54 8.94
CA VAL A 7 -2.42 6.45 9.05
C VAL A 7 -2.82 7.82 8.53
N GLU A 8 -2.68 8.84 9.39
CA GLU A 8 -2.77 10.24 8.98
C GLU A 8 -1.49 10.62 8.21
N VAL A 9 -1.64 11.02 6.95
CA VAL A 9 -0.55 11.48 6.07
C VAL A 9 -0.57 13.00 5.88
N GLY A 10 -1.68 13.68 6.19
CA GLY A 10 -1.80 15.13 6.16
C GLY A 10 -1.43 15.73 4.79
N ASP A 11 -0.63 16.80 4.81
CA ASP A 11 -0.17 17.51 3.61
C ASP A 11 1.19 17.00 3.10
N LYS A 12 1.62 15.79 3.51
CA LYS A 12 2.90 15.23 3.05
C LYS A 12 2.87 15.01 1.53
N THR A 13 4.00 15.30 0.90
CA THR A 13 4.18 15.11 -0.55
C THR A 13 4.76 13.75 -0.92
N ALA A 14 5.32 13.01 0.05
CA ALA A 14 5.86 11.67 -0.17
C ALA A 14 5.69 10.78 1.08
N TRP A 15 5.35 9.51 0.84
CA TRP A 15 5.21 8.47 1.87
C TRP A 15 5.10 7.08 1.26
N ILE A 16 5.31 6.05 2.08
CA ILE A 16 5.12 4.64 1.74
C ILE A 16 4.28 4.01 2.86
N LEU A 17 3.16 3.38 2.51
CA LEU A 17 2.28 2.72 3.47
C LEU A 17 1.89 1.33 2.96
N GLY A 18 1.78 0.37 3.88
CA GLY A 18 1.31 -0.98 3.57
C GLY A 18 1.83 -2.02 4.54
N ALA A 19 2.01 -3.24 4.04
CA ALA A 19 2.53 -4.36 4.81
C ALA A 19 3.76 -4.98 4.14
N CYS A 20 4.58 -5.66 4.93
CA CYS A 20 5.70 -6.44 4.43
C CYS A 20 5.82 -7.78 5.16
N LYS A 21 6.55 -8.74 4.56
CA LYS A 21 6.96 -9.95 5.26
C LYS A 21 7.90 -9.58 6.41
N THR A 22 7.84 -10.29 7.52
CA THR A 22 8.76 -10.10 8.64
C THR A 22 10.20 -10.50 8.29
N SER A 23 10.37 -11.33 7.27
CA SER A 23 11.63 -11.91 6.78
C SER A 23 12.31 -11.11 5.66
N ILE A 24 11.84 -9.90 5.33
CA ILE A 24 12.50 -9.06 4.32
C ILE A 24 13.97 -8.80 4.66
N SER A 25 14.82 -8.72 3.63
CA SER A 25 16.20 -8.28 3.79
C SER A 25 16.24 -6.87 4.37
N ARG A 26 17.08 -6.66 5.39
CA ARG A 26 17.36 -5.34 5.97
C ARG A 26 18.60 -4.68 5.36
N LYS A 27 19.29 -5.36 4.44
CA LYS A 27 20.50 -4.91 3.78
C LYS A 27 20.26 -4.74 2.28
N GLY A 28 20.93 -3.76 1.69
CA GLY A 28 20.92 -3.49 0.26
C GLY A 28 19.75 -2.62 -0.21
N ASN A 29 19.83 -2.18 -1.46
CA ASN A 29 18.74 -1.50 -2.14
C ASN A 29 17.88 -2.55 -2.83
N MET A 30 16.65 -2.75 -2.34
CA MET A 30 15.71 -3.73 -2.89
C MET A 30 14.48 -3.03 -3.44
N THR A 31 14.05 -3.45 -4.63
CA THR A 31 12.83 -2.95 -5.26
C THR A 31 11.63 -3.31 -4.39
N LEU A 32 10.76 -2.34 -4.10
CA LEU A 32 9.49 -2.59 -3.42
C LEU A 32 8.58 -3.38 -4.36
N SER A 33 8.40 -4.66 -4.09
CA SER A 33 7.55 -5.58 -4.86
C SER A 33 7.01 -6.72 -4.00
N PRO A 34 5.89 -7.35 -4.40
CA PRO A 34 5.40 -8.58 -3.77
C PRO A 34 6.45 -9.70 -3.75
N GLU A 35 7.27 -9.83 -4.79
CA GLU A 35 8.36 -10.81 -4.89
C GLU A 35 9.37 -10.63 -3.75
N ASN A 36 9.66 -9.38 -3.40
CA ASN A 36 10.55 -9.00 -2.30
C ASN A 36 9.81 -8.89 -0.96
N GLY A 37 8.53 -9.27 -0.90
CA GLY A 37 7.73 -9.27 0.31
C GLY A 37 7.13 -7.92 0.70
N TYR A 38 6.92 -7.01 -0.24
CA TYR A 38 6.29 -5.70 -0.01
C TYR A 38 4.96 -5.55 -0.74
N TRP A 39 3.93 -5.13 -0.02
CA TRP A 39 2.63 -4.76 -0.56
C TRP A 39 2.29 -3.36 -0.07
N VAL A 40 2.70 -2.36 -0.84
CA VAL A 40 2.65 -0.95 -0.41
C VAL A 40 2.07 -0.05 -1.50
N VAL A 41 1.45 1.04 -1.06
CA VAL A 41 1.15 2.21 -1.87
C VAL A 41 2.19 3.28 -1.56
N ILE A 42 2.69 3.92 -2.60
CA ILE A 42 3.76 4.90 -2.57
C ILE A 42 3.20 6.21 -3.15
N MET A 43 3.33 7.30 -2.40
CA MET A 43 3.21 8.65 -2.93
C MET A 43 4.61 9.15 -3.25
N VAL A 44 4.91 9.37 -4.53
CA VAL A 44 6.25 9.76 -5.00
C VAL A 44 6.43 11.27 -4.90
N LYS A 45 5.39 12.02 -5.25
CA LYS A 45 5.26 13.47 -5.11
C LYS A 45 3.77 13.83 -5.05
N GLU A 46 3.47 15.12 -4.93
CA GLU A 46 2.10 15.62 -4.94
C GLU A 46 1.30 15.06 -6.12
N ASN A 47 0.15 14.45 -5.81
CA ASN A 47 -0.77 13.83 -6.77
C ASN A 47 -0.20 12.67 -7.62
N GLU A 48 0.98 12.13 -7.29
CA GLU A 48 1.55 10.97 -7.96
C GLU A 48 1.64 9.76 -7.01
N TYR A 49 0.75 8.79 -7.25
CA TYR A 49 0.60 7.58 -6.44
C TYR A 49 0.82 6.33 -7.29
N GLN A 50 1.42 5.30 -6.69
CA GLN A 50 1.56 3.99 -7.32
C GLN A 50 1.46 2.86 -6.30
N ALA A 51 0.97 1.70 -6.73
CA ALA A 51 1.09 0.45 -6.00
C ALA A 51 2.41 -0.24 -6.38
N SER A 52 3.03 -0.93 -5.42
CA SER A 52 4.27 -1.68 -5.60
C SER A 52 4.11 -2.99 -6.40
N SER A 53 3.11 -3.11 -7.26
CA SER A 53 2.99 -4.22 -8.20
C SER A 53 4.18 -4.26 -9.18
N VAL A 54 4.34 -5.37 -9.89
CA VAL A 54 5.37 -5.51 -10.93
C VAL A 54 4.66 -5.82 -12.25
N PRO A 55 4.68 -4.89 -13.22
CA PRO A 55 5.19 -3.52 -13.14
C PRO A 55 4.36 -2.61 -12.19
N PRO A 56 4.93 -1.48 -11.69
CA PRO A 56 4.19 -0.59 -10.79
C PRO A 56 2.90 -0.07 -11.41
N THR A 57 1.80 -0.19 -10.68
CA THR A 57 0.49 0.31 -11.12
C THR A 57 0.30 1.75 -10.67
N ARG A 58 0.22 2.69 -11.62
CA ARG A 58 -0.12 4.08 -11.33
C ARG A 58 -1.57 4.19 -10.85
N LEU A 59 -1.80 5.03 -9.84
CA LEU A 59 -3.11 5.20 -9.21
C LEU A 59 -3.60 6.63 -9.43
N LEU A 60 -4.77 6.78 -10.06
CA LEU A 60 -5.43 8.06 -10.25
C LEU A 60 -6.40 8.31 -9.11
N ILE A 61 -5.99 9.13 -8.15
CA ILE A 61 -6.80 9.49 -6.99
C ILE A 61 -7.30 10.93 -7.18
N LYS A 62 -8.62 11.10 -7.30
CA LYS A 62 -9.25 12.43 -7.54
C LYS A 62 -9.10 13.38 -6.35
N GLU A 63 -9.30 12.86 -5.13
CA GLU A 63 -9.19 13.62 -3.90
C GLU A 63 -7.99 13.09 -3.08
N PRO A 64 -6.92 13.86 -2.90
CA PRO A 64 -5.73 13.41 -2.18
C PRO A 64 -6.06 12.95 -0.75
N PRO A 65 -5.67 11.74 -0.32
CA PRO A 65 -5.96 11.26 1.02
C PRO A 65 -5.18 12.07 2.06
N LYS A 66 -5.87 12.53 3.10
CA LYS A 66 -5.24 12.99 4.36
C LYS A 66 -5.07 11.85 5.35
N ARG A 67 -5.91 10.81 5.22
CA ARG A 67 -5.83 9.55 5.97
C ARG A 67 -5.98 8.36 5.04
N VAL A 68 -5.11 7.38 5.21
CA VAL A 68 -5.10 6.11 4.45
C VAL A 68 -5.44 4.96 5.38
N GLY A 69 -6.43 4.16 5.00
CA GLY A 69 -6.80 2.92 5.67
C GLY A 69 -6.11 1.74 5.00
N ILE A 70 -5.53 0.83 5.78
CA ILE A 70 -4.89 -0.38 5.31
C ILE A 70 -5.60 -1.58 5.92
N PHE A 71 -6.10 -2.46 5.06
CA PHE A 71 -6.84 -3.66 5.44
C PHE A 71 -6.13 -4.90 4.93
N VAL A 72 -5.79 -5.82 5.84
CA VAL A 72 -5.15 -7.10 5.53
C VAL A 72 -6.13 -8.22 5.82
N ASP A 73 -6.48 -8.99 4.80
CA ASP A 73 -7.20 -10.25 4.94
C ASP A 73 -6.28 -11.42 4.59
N TYR A 74 -5.71 -12.04 5.63
CA TYR A 74 -4.84 -13.19 5.46
C TYR A 74 -5.56 -14.42 4.91
N ARG A 75 -6.88 -14.55 5.08
CA ARG A 75 -7.59 -15.77 4.66
C ARG A 75 -7.73 -15.84 3.15
N VAL A 76 -7.98 -14.70 2.52
CA VAL A 76 -8.15 -14.60 1.06
C VAL A 76 -6.90 -14.05 0.36
N GLY A 77 -5.81 -13.85 1.10
CA GLY A 77 -4.56 -13.37 0.52
C GLY A 77 -4.65 -11.95 -0.03
N SER A 78 -5.34 -11.02 0.65
CA SER A 78 -5.53 -9.67 0.13
C SER A 78 -5.07 -8.56 1.07
N ILE A 79 -4.58 -7.48 0.46
CA ILE A 79 -4.25 -6.23 1.13
C ILE A 79 -4.91 -5.10 0.36
N SER A 80 -5.81 -4.38 1.01
CA SER A 80 -6.61 -3.30 0.42
C SER A 80 -6.28 -1.96 1.07
N PHE A 81 -6.27 -0.91 0.24
CA PHE A 81 -5.99 0.46 0.61
C PHE A 81 -7.22 1.32 0.35
N TYR A 82 -7.51 2.21 1.30
CA TYR A 82 -8.67 3.09 1.26
C TYR A 82 -8.26 4.53 1.51
N ASN A 83 -8.87 5.43 0.75
CA ASN A 83 -8.85 6.85 1.05
C ASN A 83 -9.93 7.10 2.09
N VAL A 84 -9.52 7.28 3.35
CA VAL A 84 -10.47 7.47 4.46
C VAL A 84 -11.11 8.85 4.37
N THR A 85 -10.38 9.85 3.86
CA THR A 85 -10.88 11.21 3.63
C THR A 85 -12.06 11.20 2.66
N ALA A 86 -11.89 10.58 1.49
CA ALA A 86 -12.91 10.50 0.45
C ALA A 86 -13.85 9.28 0.59
N ARG A 87 -13.66 8.45 1.62
CA ARG A 87 -14.37 7.18 1.85
C ARG A 87 -14.41 6.28 0.61
N SER A 88 -13.29 6.18 -0.09
CA SER A 88 -13.19 5.47 -1.37
C SER A 88 -12.09 4.42 -1.38
N HIS A 89 -12.20 3.45 -2.27
CA HIS A 89 -11.15 2.46 -2.51
C HIS A 89 -10.00 3.06 -3.31
N ILE A 90 -8.77 2.72 -2.95
CA ILE A 90 -7.56 3.14 -3.68
C ILE A 90 -7.03 1.98 -4.53
N TYR A 91 -6.72 0.85 -3.90
CA TYR A 91 -6.07 -0.28 -4.55
C TYR A 91 -6.19 -1.56 -3.72
N THR A 92 -6.17 -2.72 -4.37
CA THR A 92 -6.09 -4.03 -3.69
C THR A 92 -5.05 -4.92 -4.37
N PHE A 93 -4.12 -5.43 -3.58
CA PHE A 93 -3.36 -6.62 -3.93
C PHE A 93 -4.25 -7.84 -3.66
N ALA A 94 -4.55 -8.62 -4.70
CA ALA A 94 -5.40 -9.81 -4.60
C ALA A 94 -4.58 -11.09 -4.72
N SER A 95 -5.10 -12.19 -4.17
CA SER A 95 -4.56 -13.56 -4.32
C SER A 95 -3.06 -13.68 -4.00
N CYS A 96 -2.58 -12.93 -3.02
CA CYS A 96 -1.20 -12.97 -2.56
C CYS A 96 -0.96 -14.22 -1.70
N SER A 97 0.14 -14.91 -1.97
CA SER A 97 0.60 -16.00 -1.10
C SER A 97 1.36 -15.43 0.10
N PHE A 98 0.68 -15.39 1.25
CA PHE A 98 1.30 -15.01 2.53
C PHE A 98 1.92 -16.25 3.18
N SER A 99 3.07 -16.66 2.67
CA SER A 99 3.96 -17.67 3.26
C SER A 99 5.08 -17.02 4.07
#